data_AF-A0A8T7ARY4-F1
#
_entry.id   AF-A0A8T7ARY4-F1
#
_cell.length_a   1.000
_cell.length_b   1.000
_cell.length_c   1.000
_cell.angle_alpha   90.00
_cell.angle_beta   90.00
_cell.angle_gamma   90.00
#
_symmetry.space_group_name_H-M   'P 1'
#
loop_
_entity.id
_entity.type
_entity.pdbx_description
1 polymer ?
#
loop_
_entity_poly.entity_id
_entity_poly.type
_entity_poly.pdbx_seq_one_letter_code
_entity_poly.pdbx_strand_id
1 'polypeptide(L)' 'MNKIKRAEIFRRLAEHIDKPETELNYSSAFELLIAVILSAQATDVGVNKATAKLYPVANTPE' A
#
# COMPACT_ATOMS: atom_id res chain seq x y z
N MET A 1 -6.78 -7.15 -25.73
CA MET A 1 -7.20 -7.89 -24.52
C MET A 1 -8.73 -7.98 -24.48
N ASN A 2 -9.36 -9.14 -24.31
CA ASN A 2 -10.84 -9.29 -24.31
C ASN A 2 -11.40 -9.54 -22.90
N LYS A 3 -12.74 -9.53 -22.72
CA LYS A 3 -13.39 -9.71 -21.41
C LYS A 3 -13.05 -11.07 -20.76
N ILE A 4 -13.07 -12.14 -21.55
CA ILE A 4 -12.81 -13.52 -21.06
C ILE A 4 -11.39 -13.62 -20.50
N LYS A 5 -10.38 -13.14 -21.24
CA LYS A 5 -8.98 -13.16 -20.79
C LYS A 5 -8.76 -12.36 -19.50
N ARG A 6 -9.40 -11.21 -19.33
CA ARG A 6 -9.29 -10.40 -18.10
C ARG A 6 -9.82 -11.15 -16.87
N ALA A 7 -10.99 -11.77 -16.99
CA ALA A 7 -11.58 -12.54 -15.90
C ALA A 7 -10.68 -13.73 -15.48
N GLU A 8 -10.11 -14.42 -16.46
CA GLU A 8 -9.20 -15.54 -16.21
C GLU A 8 -7.89 -15.11 -15.52
N ILE A 9 -7.34 -13.94 -15.87
CA ILE A 9 -6.17 -13.38 -15.18
C ILE A 9 -6.49 -13.12 -13.71
N PHE A 10 -7.59 -12.43 -13.40
CA PHE A 10 -7.98 -12.14 -12.02
C PHE A 10 -8.26 -13.41 -11.21
N ARG A 11 -8.92 -14.42 -11.81
CA ARG A 11 -9.15 -15.72 -11.17
C ARG A 11 -7.83 -16.35 -10.74
N ARG A 12 -6.84 -16.42 -11.65
CA ARG A 12 -5.52 -17.00 -11.34
C ARG A 12 -4.79 -16.21 -10.27
N LEU A 13 -4.82 -14.88 -10.32
CA LEU A 13 -4.19 -14.04 -9.29
C LEU A 13 -4.82 -14.28 -7.91
N ALA A 14 -6.15 -14.35 -7.84
CA ALA A 14 -6.86 -14.62 -6.58
C ALA A 14 -6.56 -16.03 -6.03
N GLU A 15 -6.34 -17.02 -6.89
CA GLU A 15 -5.94 -18.38 -6.47
C GLU A 15 -4.51 -18.45 -5.92
N HIS A 16 -3.61 -17.57 -6.35
CA HIS A 16 -2.20 -17.58 -5.97
C HIS A 16 -1.84 -16.54 -4.90
N ILE A 17 -2.72 -15.56 -4.65
CA ILE A 17 -2.50 -14.48 -3.69
C ILE A 17 -3.73 -14.41 -2.76
N ASP A 18 -3.67 -15.15 -1.65
CA ASP A 18 -4.79 -15.33 -0.70
C ASP A 18 -5.32 -13.98 -0.16
N LYS A 19 -4.43 -13.03 0.13
CA LYS A 19 -4.77 -11.70 0.69
C LYS A 19 -3.76 -10.64 0.22
N PRO A 20 -3.96 -10.04 -0.97
CA PRO A 20 -3.09 -8.97 -1.44
C PRO A 20 -3.26 -7.73 -0.57
N GLU A 21 -2.16 -7.21 -0.03
CA GLU A 21 -2.12 -5.98 0.77
C GLU A 21 -1.06 -5.02 0.21
N THR A 22 -1.07 -3.76 0.66
CA THR A 22 -0.03 -2.78 0.28
C THR A 22 1.30 -3.10 0.97
N GLU A 23 2.43 -2.73 0.35
CA GLU A 23 3.76 -2.83 0.96
C GLU A 23 4.09 -1.64 1.88
N LEU A 24 3.19 -0.65 1.98
CA LEU A 24 3.33 0.48 2.91
C LEU A 24 3.01 0.03 4.33
N ASN A 25 3.85 0.41 5.30
CA ASN A 25 3.62 0.14 6.71
C ASN A 25 2.66 1.18 7.31
N TYR A 26 1.57 0.73 7.91
CA TYR A 26 0.60 1.58 8.61
C TYR A 26 -0.15 0.79 9.68
N SER A 27 -0.68 1.50 10.68
CA SER A 27 -1.52 0.96 11.75
C SER A 27 -2.89 1.64 11.84
N SER A 28 -3.10 2.72 11.08
CA SER A 28 -4.36 3.47 11.02
C SER A 28 -4.66 3.97 9.61
N ALA A 29 -5.92 4.33 9.35
CA ALA A 29 -6.31 4.95 8.09
C ALA A 29 -5.59 6.29 7.83
N PHE A 30 -5.28 7.03 8.90
CA PHE A 30 -4.52 8.28 8.79
C PHE A 30 -3.07 8.02 8.40
N GLU A 31 -2.40 7.06 9.04
CA GLU A 31 -1.04 6.67 8.66
C GLU A 31 -0.99 6.24 7.18
N LEU A 32 -1.93 5.39 6.73
CA LEU A 32 -2.01 4.98 5.33
C LEU A 32 -2.20 6.18 4.37
N LEU A 33 -3.08 7.13 4.73
CA LEU A 33 -3.28 8.33 3.93
C LEU A 33 -1.97 9.12 3.78
N ILE A 34 -1.23 9.33 4.87
CA ILE A 34 0.05 10.03 4.84
C ILE A 34 1.09 9.24 4.03
N ALA A 35 1.17 7.92 4.20
CA ALA A 35 2.07 7.07 3.42
C ALA A 35 1.81 7.20 1.92
N VAL A 36 0.53 7.14 1.50
CA VAL A 36 0.12 7.29 0.09
C VAL A 36 0.48 8.68 -0.46
N ILE A 37 0.34 9.74 0.33
CA ILE A 37 0.76 11.10 -0.08
C ILE A 37 2.27 11.13 -0.32
N LEU A 38 3.06 10.49 0.55
CA LEU A 38 4.52 10.43 0.43
C LEU A 38 5.02 9.52 -0.71
N SER A 39 4.19 8.58 -1.18
CA SER A 39 4.56 7.66 -2.27
C SER A 39 4.72 8.33 -3.63
N ALA A 40 4.33 9.60 -3.79
CA ALA A 40 4.49 10.32 -5.04
C ALA A 40 5.96 10.34 -5.50
N GLN A 41 6.26 9.64 -6.61
CA GLN A 41 7.61 9.47 -7.15
C GLN A 41 8.63 8.87 -6.16
N ALA A 42 8.15 8.11 -5.18
CA ALA A 42 8.98 7.40 -4.21
C ALA A 42 8.75 5.88 -4.32
N THR A 43 9.66 5.10 -3.73
CA THR A 43 9.47 3.65 -3.55
C THR A 43 8.87 3.39 -2.17
N ASP A 44 8.11 2.32 -2.01
CA ASP A 44 7.52 1.94 -0.72
C ASP A 44 8.60 1.75 0.36
N VAL A 45 9.79 1.25 -0.01
CA VAL A 45 10.97 1.20 0.88
C VAL A 45 11.40 2.60 1.35
N GLY A 46 11.40 3.59 0.46
CA GLY A 46 11.72 4.98 0.79
C GLY A 46 10.70 5.60 1.72
N VAL A 47 9.41 5.38 1.44
CA VAL A 47 8.30 5.84 2.29
C VAL A 47 8.37 5.20 3.66
N ASN A 48 8.52 3.88 3.74
CA ASN A 48 8.61 3.13 5.00
C ASN A 48 9.80 3.59 5.87
N LYS A 49 10.92 3.98 5.27
CA LYS A 49 12.06 4.57 6.00
C LYS A 49 11.74 5.94 6.60
N ALA A 50 10.95 6.75 5.90
CA ALA A 50 10.52 8.06 6.38
C ALA A 50 9.45 7.92 7.48
N THR A 51 8.43 7.10 7.25
CA THR A 51 7.31 6.91 8.17
C THR A 51 7.72 6.22 9.46
N ALA A 52 8.69 5.29 9.43
CA ALA A 52 9.27 4.69 10.64
C ALA A 52 9.87 5.72 11.60
N LYS A 53 10.29 6.89 11.11
CA LYS A 53 10.78 8.01 11.93
C LYS A 53 9.69 9.01 12.29
N LEU A 54 8.73 9.23 11.38
CA LEU A 54 7.67 10.22 11.54
C LEU A 54 6.58 9.76 12.51
N TYR A 55 6.07 8.54 12.34
CA TYR A 55 4.90 8.07 13.10
C TYR A 55 5.11 7.97 14.62
N PRO A 56 6.28 7.60 15.16
CA PRO A 56 6.49 7.58 16.61
C PRO A 56 6.33 8.95 17.29
N VAL A 57 6.41 10.05 16.53
CA VAL A 57 6.33 11.41 17.06
C VAL A 57 5.12 12.20 16.56
N ALA A 58 4.51 11.79 15.44
CA ALA A 58 3.36 12.46 14.83
C ALA A 58 2.59 11.50 13.90
N ASN A 59 1.76 10.62 14.46
CA ASN A 59 0.87 9.72 13.71
C ASN A 59 -0.63 10.04 13.86
N THR A 60 -0.96 11.22 14.35
CA THR A 60 -2.31 11.77 14.37
C THR A 60 -2.31 13.16 13.72
N PRO A 61 -3.48 13.70 13.32
CA PRO A 61 -3.56 15.03 12.67
C PRO A 61 -3.20 16.23 13.57
N GLU A 62 -3.36 16.10 14.89
CA GLU A 62 -3.11 17.15 15.90
C GLU A 62 -1.63 17.38 16.20
#